data_AF-A0A7C6MQV0-F1
#
_entry.id   AF-A0A7C6MQV0-F1
#
_cell.length_a   1.000
_cell.length_b   1.000
_cell.length_c   1.000
_cell.angle_alpha   90.00
_cell.angle_beta   90.00
_cell.angle_gamma   90.00
#
_symmetry.space_group_name_H-M   'P 1'
#
loop_
_entity.id
_entity.type
_entity.pdbx_description
1 polymer ?
#
loop_
_entity_poly.entity_id
_entity_poly.type
_entity_poly.pdbx_seq_one_letter_code
_entity_poly.pdbx_strand_id
1 'polypeptide(L)'
;FYVLGPIVIDVAPGYDHITAAIGGSVAAAHGASFLCYVTPAEHLRLPDLDDVKEGIMAAKIAAHAGDIARGIPNAIEWDHKMSAARQKLDWETMFELAMDPEKAKRYRESSLPKEENTCSMCGNFCAVKNVSRILANEDVSIFSKTEAD
;
A
#
# COMPACT_ATOMS: atom_id res chain seq x y z
N PHE A 1 -13.64 21.45 -4.96
CA PHE A 1 -14.95 20.97 -4.47
C PHE A 1 -14.74 20.07 -3.25
N TYR A 2 -15.63 20.13 -2.26
CA TYR A 2 -15.59 19.30 -1.05
C TYR A 2 -16.55 18.11 -1.19
N VAL A 3 -16.09 16.90 -0.86
CA VAL A 3 -16.93 15.68 -0.90
C VAL A 3 -16.75 14.85 0.38
N LEU A 4 -17.80 14.16 0.80
CA LEU A 4 -17.77 13.13 1.85
C LEU A 4 -17.81 11.76 1.17
N GLY A 5 -16.73 10.98 1.24
CA GLY A 5 -16.55 9.80 0.37
C GLY A 5 -16.39 10.19 -1.11
N PRO A 6 -17.29 9.79 -2.04
CA PRO A 6 -18.59 9.15 -1.82
C PRO A 6 -18.53 7.65 -1.54
N ILE A 7 -19.47 7.17 -0.73
CA ILE A 7 -19.76 5.73 -0.55
C ILE A 7 -20.39 5.21 -1.85
N VAL A 8 -19.74 4.23 -2.48
CA VAL A 8 -20.15 3.71 -3.80
C VAL A 8 -21.10 2.52 -3.74
N ILE A 9 -21.22 1.88 -2.57
CA ILE A 9 -22.15 0.79 -2.29
C ILE A 9 -22.60 0.87 -0.82
N ASP A 10 -23.85 0.51 -0.54
CA ASP A 10 -24.45 0.68 0.80
C ASP A 10 -24.48 -0.61 1.63
N VAL A 11 -23.97 -1.72 1.09
CA VAL A 11 -24.09 -3.07 1.70
C VAL A 11 -22.87 -3.48 2.54
N ALA A 12 -22.00 -2.54 2.89
CA ALA A 12 -20.75 -2.81 3.62
C ALA A 12 -20.54 -1.94 4.88
N PRO A 13 -21.55 -1.76 5.76
CA PRO A 13 -21.34 -1.06 7.02
C PRO A 13 -20.26 -1.74 7.85
N GLY A 14 -19.41 -0.97 8.52
CA GLY A 14 -18.16 -1.47 9.13
C GLY A 14 -16.94 -1.36 8.20
N TYR A 15 -17.16 -1.17 6.90
CA TYR A 15 -16.13 -1.02 5.88
C TYR A 15 -16.32 0.25 5.04
N ASP A 16 -17.09 1.22 5.54
CA ASP A 16 -17.43 2.41 4.78
C ASP A 16 -16.23 3.30 4.44
N HIS A 17 -15.17 3.28 5.25
CA HIS A 17 -13.88 3.86 4.88
C HIS A 17 -13.31 3.32 3.53
N ILE A 18 -13.55 2.04 3.19
CA ILE A 18 -13.12 1.43 1.92
C ILE A 18 -14.04 1.85 0.78
N THR A 19 -15.37 1.76 0.99
CA THR A 19 -16.36 2.15 -0.02
C THR A 19 -16.21 3.63 -0.37
N ALA A 20 -15.98 4.47 0.64
CA ALA A 20 -15.72 5.90 0.51
C ALA A 20 -14.37 6.20 -0.16
N ALA A 21 -13.32 5.43 0.11
CA ALA A 21 -12.02 5.62 -0.54
C ALA A 21 -12.08 5.34 -2.05
N ILE A 22 -12.86 4.34 -2.48
CA ILE A 22 -13.08 4.06 -3.91
C ILE A 22 -13.73 5.28 -4.57
N GLY A 23 -14.87 5.74 -4.07
CA GLY A 23 -15.53 6.92 -4.64
C GLY A 23 -14.69 8.19 -4.52
N GLY A 24 -14.01 8.38 -3.39
CA GLY A 24 -13.15 9.52 -3.12
C GLY A 24 -11.98 9.63 -4.11
N SER A 25 -11.36 8.51 -4.47
CA SER A 25 -10.29 8.49 -5.48
C SER A 25 -10.80 8.91 -6.86
N VAL A 26 -11.99 8.43 -7.26
CA VAL A 26 -12.64 8.83 -8.52
C VAL A 26 -12.99 10.32 -8.47
N ALA A 27 -13.55 10.81 -7.36
CA ALA A 27 -13.91 12.20 -7.20
C ALA A 27 -12.68 13.13 -7.26
N ALA A 28 -11.58 12.76 -6.58
CA ALA A 28 -10.33 13.50 -6.61
C ALA A 28 -9.73 13.55 -8.03
N ALA A 29 -9.72 12.42 -8.74
CA ALA A 29 -9.29 12.36 -10.14
C ALA A 29 -10.10 13.31 -11.05
N HIS A 30 -11.38 13.52 -10.76
CA HIS A 30 -12.29 14.40 -11.50
C HIS A 30 -12.39 15.83 -10.94
N GLY A 31 -11.51 16.23 -10.02
CA GLY A 31 -11.38 17.63 -9.61
C GLY A 31 -11.92 17.97 -8.22
N ALA A 32 -12.35 16.99 -7.42
CA ALA A 32 -12.54 17.24 -5.99
C ALA A 32 -11.21 17.72 -5.37
N SER A 33 -11.30 18.73 -4.51
CA SER A 33 -10.12 19.40 -3.92
C SER A 33 -9.94 19.03 -2.46
N PHE A 34 -10.95 18.41 -1.86
CA PHE A 34 -10.94 18.00 -0.47
C PHE A 34 -11.83 16.77 -0.30
N LEU A 35 -11.28 15.73 0.31
CA LEU A 35 -12.01 14.52 0.70
C LEU A 35 -12.22 14.55 2.21
N CYS A 36 -13.48 14.60 2.65
CA CYS A 36 -13.82 14.26 4.02
C CYS A 36 -13.76 12.75 4.17
N TYR A 37 -12.88 12.31 5.06
CA TYR A 37 -12.71 10.90 5.38
C TYR A 37 -13.99 10.29 5.95
N VAL A 38 -14.13 8.99 5.78
CA VAL A 38 -15.18 8.17 6.38
C VAL A 38 -14.48 7.11 7.20
N THR A 39 -14.98 6.83 8.40
CA THR A 39 -14.37 5.85 9.30
C THR A 39 -14.99 4.47 9.11
N PRO A 40 -14.37 3.38 9.58
CA PRO A 40 -15.03 2.07 9.65
C PRO A 40 -16.33 2.10 10.45
N ALA A 41 -16.43 2.98 11.46
CA ALA A 41 -17.57 3.12 12.35
C ALA A 41 -18.77 3.91 11.76
N GLU A 42 -18.64 4.46 10.55
CA GLU A 42 -19.72 5.20 9.90
C GLU A 42 -21.02 4.37 9.88
N HIS A 43 -22.15 5.03 10.12
CA HIS A 43 -23.47 4.41 10.26
C HIS A 43 -23.67 3.42 11.42
N LEU A 44 -22.65 3.19 12.27
CA LEU A 44 -22.70 2.18 13.34
C LEU A 44 -22.52 2.76 14.73
N ARG A 45 -21.51 3.61 14.94
CA ARG A 45 -21.19 4.19 16.26
C ARG A 45 -20.31 5.42 16.13
N LEU A 46 -20.01 6.06 17.26
CA LEU A 46 -18.92 7.03 17.32
C LEU A 46 -17.57 6.33 17.13
N PRO A 47 -16.64 6.90 16.34
CA PRO A 47 -15.34 6.29 16.08
C PRO A 47 -14.43 6.34 17.31
N ASP A 48 -13.59 5.33 17.46
CA ASP A 48 -12.47 5.34 18.40
C ASP A 48 -11.17 5.80 17.70
N LEU A 49 -10.03 5.72 18.40
CA LEU A 49 -8.75 6.17 17.87
C LEU A 49 -8.31 5.37 16.63
N ASP A 50 -8.57 4.07 16.62
CA ASP A 50 -8.18 3.19 15.51
C ASP A 50 -9.07 3.43 14.30
N ASP A 51 -10.38 3.63 14.50
CA ASP A 51 -11.31 4.00 13.43
C ASP A 51 -10.90 5.32 12.74
N VAL A 52 -10.51 6.31 13.54
CA VAL A 52 -10.02 7.61 13.02
C VAL A 52 -8.75 7.39 12.20
N LYS A 53 -7.79 6.61 12.71
CA LYS A 53 -6.53 6.33 12.01
C LYS A 53 -6.79 5.62 10.68
N GLU A 54 -7.61 4.57 10.64
CA GLU A 54 -7.91 3.84 9.41
C GLU A 54 -8.66 4.71 8.40
N GLY A 55 -9.62 5.54 8.85
CA GLY A 55 -10.29 6.49 7.97
C GLY A 55 -9.33 7.52 7.35
N ILE A 56 -8.41 8.08 8.14
CA ILE A 56 -7.41 9.05 7.64
C ILE A 56 -6.52 8.38 6.60
N MET A 57 -6.06 7.15 6.87
CA MET A 57 -5.22 6.41 5.95
C MET A 57 -5.95 6.10 4.64
N ALA A 58 -7.21 5.66 4.71
CA ALA A 58 -8.04 5.40 3.54
C ALA A 58 -8.23 6.66 2.67
N ALA A 59 -8.53 7.80 3.30
CA ALA A 59 -8.69 9.07 2.59
C ALA A 59 -7.38 9.59 1.99
N LYS A 60 -6.24 9.46 2.69
CA LYS A 60 -4.91 9.81 2.16
C LYS A 60 -4.54 8.98 0.94
N ILE A 61 -4.81 7.67 0.97
CA ILE A 61 -4.59 6.76 -0.16
C ILE A 61 -5.48 7.18 -1.34
N ALA A 62 -6.77 7.43 -1.09
CA ALA A 62 -7.70 7.86 -2.12
C ALA A 62 -7.31 9.20 -2.77
N ALA A 63 -6.88 10.17 -1.97
CA ALA A 63 -6.42 11.46 -2.45
C ALA A 63 -5.17 11.31 -3.34
N HIS A 64 -4.14 10.59 -2.87
CA HIS A 64 -2.92 10.36 -3.63
C HIS A 64 -3.16 9.60 -4.94
N ALA A 65 -4.02 8.57 -4.90
CA ALA A 65 -4.43 7.86 -6.12
C ALA A 65 -5.15 8.79 -7.11
N GLY A 66 -6.01 9.68 -6.62
CA GLY A 66 -6.67 10.70 -7.42
C GLY A 66 -5.69 11.72 -8.02
N ASP A 67 -4.69 12.16 -7.25
CA ASP A 67 -3.65 13.10 -7.71
C ASP A 67 -2.81 12.50 -8.85
N ILE A 68 -2.42 11.22 -8.73
CA ILE A 68 -1.74 10.48 -9.81
C ILE A 68 -2.63 10.40 -11.04
N ALA A 69 -3.89 9.95 -10.89
CA ALA A 69 -4.81 9.78 -12.01
C ALA A 69 -5.11 11.11 -12.73
N ARG A 70 -5.12 12.22 -11.99
CA ARG A 70 -5.31 13.57 -12.53
C ARG A 70 -4.04 14.11 -13.20
N GLY A 71 -2.89 13.48 -13.00
CA GLY A 71 -1.61 13.94 -13.54
C GLY A 71 -1.05 15.16 -12.79
N ILE A 72 -1.26 15.25 -11.48
CA ILE A 72 -0.63 16.31 -10.67
C ILE A 72 0.90 16.17 -10.76
N PRO A 73 1.64 17.25 -11.08
CA PRO A 73 3.09 17.19 -11.22
C PRO A 73 3.76 16.63 -9.97
N ASN A 74 4.71 15.71 -10.15
CA ASN A 74 5.49 15.05 -9.10
C ASN A 74 4.72 14.10 -8.16
N ALA A 75 3.40 13.88 -8.36
CA ALA A 75 2.64 12.98 -7.50
C ALA A 75 3.12 11.52 -7.64
N ILE A 76 3.34 11.07 -8.87
CA ILE A 76 3.73 9.68 -9.18
C ILE A 76 5.18 9.35 -8.76
N GLU A 77 6.01 10.35 -8.55
CA GLU A 77 7.42 10.20 -8.20
C GLU A 77 7.60 9.54 -6.83
N TRP A 78 6.64 9.71 -5.92
CA TRP A 78 6.62 8.98 -4.65
C TRP A 78 6.51 7.47 -4.89
N ASP A 79 5.57 7.04 -5.74
CA ASP A 79 5.36 5.65 -6.12
C ASP A 79 6.52 5.07 -6.91
N HIS A 80 7.16 5.86 -7.77
CA HIS A 80 8.37 5.44 -8.48
C HIS A 80 9.51 5.15 -7.51
N LYS A 81 9.74 6.00 -6.50
CA LYS A 81 10.74 5.75 -5.44
C LYS A 81 10.42 4.49 -4.64
N MET A 82 9.16 4.33 -4.23
CA MET A 82 8.70 3.13 -3.51
C MET A 82 8.89 1.87 -4.35
N SER A 83 8.57 1.93 -5.64
CA SER A 83 8.70 0.80 -6.59
C SER A 83 10.16 0.43 -6.83
N ALA A 84 11.05 1.42 -6.94
CA ALA A 84 12.49 1.18 -7.04
C ALA A 84 13.05 0.53 -5.76
N ALA A 85 12.60 0.96 -4.57
CA ALA A 85 12.97 0.32 -3.31
C ALA A 85 12.46 -1.14 -3.23
N ARG A 86 11.21 -1.38 -3.65
CA ARG A 86 10.64 -2.75 -3.76
C ARG A 86 11.44 -3.64 -4.69
N GLN A 87 11.85 -3.14 -5.86
CA GLN A 87 12.65 -3.89 -6.82
C GLN A 87 14.00 -4.34 -6.23
N LYS A 88 14.63 -3.46 -5.44
CA LYS A 88 15.90 -3.71 -4.76
C LYS A 88 15.77 -4.50 -3.45
N LEU A 89 14.53 -4.76 -3.02
CA LEU A 89 14.22 -5.36 -1.71
C LEU A 89 14.82 -4.53 -0.55
N ASP A 90 14.89 -3.21 -0.74
CA ASP A 90 15.40 -2.24 0.23
C ASP A 90 14.30 -1.89 1.24
N TRP A 91 14.26 -2.65 2.33
CA TRP A 91 13.24 -2.54 3.37
C TRP A 91 13.26 -1.21 4.09
N GLU A 92 14.45 -0.68 4.38
CA GLU A 92 14.60 0.59 5.10
C GLU A 92 13.98 1.73 4.29
N THR A 93 14.37 1.87 3.02
CA THR A 93 13.80 2.89 2.13
C THR A 93 12.30 2.69 1.92
N MET A 94 11.82 1.44 1.82
CA MET A 94 10.37 1.18 1.74
C MET A 94 9.62 1.68 2.98
N PHE A 95 10.18 1.52 4.18
CA PHE A 95 9.55 2.02 5.40
C PHE A 95 9.58 3.54 5.48
N GLU A 96 10.68 4.18 5.10
CA GLU A 96 10.79 5.65 5.06
C GLU A 96 9.78 6.28 4.09
N LEU A 97 9.53 5.61 2.97
CA LEU A 97 8.57 6.07 1.95
C LEU A 97 7.12 5.66 2.25
N ALA A 98 6.85 4.83 3.25
CA ALA A 98 5.48 4.37 3.52
C ALA A 98 4.61 5.49 4.10
N MET A 99 3.32 5.50 3.77
CA MET A 99 2.35 6.43 4.38
C MET A 99 2.12 6.18 5.88
N ASP A 100 2.32 4.93 6.33
CA ASP A 100 2.34 4.51 7.74
C ASP A 100 3.53 3.57 7.97
N PRO A 101 4.74 4.13 8.24
CA PRO A 101 5.96 3.36 8.44
C PRO A 101 5.86 2.37 9.60
N GLU A 102 5.18 2.75 10.68
CA GLU A 102 5.02 1.93 11.88
C GLU A 102 4.21 0.65 11.58
N LYS A 103 3.09 0.78 10.85
CA LYS A 103 2.30 -0.39 10.43
C LYS A 103 3.08 -1.29 9.47
N ALA A 104 3.84 -0.70 8.53
CA ALA A 104 4.66 -1.45 7.59
C ALA A 104 5.78 -2.26 8.29
N LYS A 105 6.52 -1.64 9.21
CA LYS A 105 7.57 -2.30 10.01
C LYS A 105 7.00 -3.42 10.87
N ARG A 106 5.93 -3.14 11.62
CA ARG A 106 5.26 -4.14 12.46
C ARG A 106 4.83 -5.39 11.68
N TYR A 107 4.31 -5.20 10.45
CA TYR A 107 3.91 -6.33 9.60
C TYR A 107 5.11 -7.13 9.11
N ARG A 108 6.21 -6.46 8.75
CA ARG A 108 7.46 -7.14 8.40
C ARG A 108 7.99 -7.97 9.57
N GLU A 109 8.03 -7.40 10.76
CA GLU A 109 8.56 -8.03 11.98
C GLU A 109 7.70 -9.21 12.44
N SER A 110 6.39 -9.16 12.21
CA SER A 110 5.48 -10.26 12.57
C SER A 110 5.76 -11.57 11.83
N SER A 111 6.46 -11.51 10.68
CA SER A 111 6.78 -12.69 9.88
C SER A 111 8.04 -12.47 9.05
N LEU A 112 9.18 -12.89 9.60
CA LEU A 112 10.47 -12.86 8.91
C LEU A 112 10.72 -14.21 8.21
N PRO A 113 11.14 -14.22 6.93
CA PRO A 113 11.53 -15.43 6.22
C PRO A 113 12.85 -15.99 6.76
N LYS A 114 13.11 -17.24 6.39
CA LYS A 114 14.41 -17.90 6.63
C LYS A 114 15.56 -17.25 5.83
N GLU A 115 15.28 -16.67 4.65
CA GLU A 115 16.25 -15.90 3.87
C GLU A 115 15.96 -14.40 3.98
N GLU A 116 16.91 -13.62 4.51
CA GLU A 116 16.75 -12.20 4.88
C GLU A 116 16.28 -11.30 3.73
N ASN A 117 16.67 -11.62 2.48
CA ASN A 117 16.49 -10.72 1.35
C ASN A 117 15.06 -10.69 0.78
N THR A 118 14.10 -11.46 1.31
CA THR A 118 12.74 -11.55 0.74
C THR A 118 11.66 -11.29 1.80
N CYS A 119 10.38 -11.30 1.41
CA CYS A 119 9.28 -11.40 2.39
C CYS A 119 8.96 -12.86 2.70
N SER A 120 8.20 -13.09 3.76
CA SER A 120 7.76 -14.43 4.16
C SER A 120 6.77 -15.10 3.19
N MET A 121 6.14 -14.33 2.28
CA MET A 121 5.13 -14.86 1.36
C MET A 121 5.70 -15.86 0.33
N CYS A 122 6.84 -15.53 -0.29
CA CYS A 122 7.36 -16.33 -1.42
C CYS A 122 8.75 -16.93 -1.16
N GLY A 123 9.55 -16.35 -0.25
CA GLY A 123 10.91 -16.81 -0.01
C GLY A 123 11.74 -16.92 -1.30
N ASN A 124 12.27 -18.11 -1.58
CA ASN A 124 13.09 -18.38 -2.77
C ASN A 124 12.35 -18.28 -4.10
N PHE A 125 11.01 -18.34 -4.07
CA PHE A 125 10.16 -18.15 -5.24
C PHE A 125 9.81 -16.67 -5.49
N CYS A 126 10.45 -15.73 -4.78
CA CYS A 126 10.23 -14.30 -4.98
C CYS A 126 10.52 -13.89 -6.43
N ALA A 127 9.46 -13.50 -7.16
CA ALA A 127 9.55 -13.08 -8.55
C ALA A 127 10.49 -11.87 -8.73
N VAL A 128 10.42 -10.89 -7.83
CA VAL A 128 11.28 -9.69 -7.89
C VAL A 128 12.76 -10.06 -7.76
N LYS A 129 13.11 -10.89 -6.76
CA LYS A 129 14.48 -11.39 -6.57
C LYS A 129 14.98 -12.12 -7.82
N ASN A 130 14.19 -13.07 -8.32
CA ASN A 130 14.61 -13.94 -9.41
C ASN A 130 14.71 -13.19 -10.75
N VAL A 131 13.75 -12.31 -11.07
CA VAL A 131 13.82 -11.48 -12.27
C VAL A 131 15.02 -10.53 -12.22
N SER A 132 15.28 -9.88 -11.07
CA SER A 132 16.45 -8.99 -10.92
C SER A 132 17.77 -9.73 -11.16
N ARG A 133 17.91 -10.98 -10.68
CA ARG A 133 19.08 -11.82 -10.93
C ARG A 133 19.24 -12.18 -12.40
N ILE A 134 18.16 -12.58 -13.08
CA ILE A 134 18.17 -12.87 -14.53
C ILE A 134 18.64 -11.65 -15.31
N LEU A 135 18.09 -10.47 -14.99
CA LEU A 135 18.49 -9.21 -15.64
C LEU A 135 19.96 -8.82 -15.37
N ALA A 136 20.53 -9.29 -14.26
CA ALA A 136 21.94 -9.13 -13.94
C ALA A 136 22.84 -10.22 -14.56
N ASN A 137 22.29 -11.15 -15.35
CA ASN A 137 22.97 -12.36 -15.85
C ASN A 137 23.54 -13.25 -14.73
N GLU A 138 22.87 -13.28 -13.58
CA GLU A 138 23.19 -14.19 -12.48
C GLU A 138 22.40 -15.50 -12.60
N ASP A 139 23.01 -16.61 -12.19
CA ASP A 139 22.30 -17.90 -12.11
C ASP A 139 21.21 -17.86 -11.04
N VAL A 140 20.01 -18.30 -11.42
CA VAL A 140 18.87 -18.42 -10.52
C VAL A 140 18.69 -19.87 -10.11
N SER A 141 19.10 -20.20 -8.88
CA SER A 141 18.63 -21.41 -8.20
C SER A 141 17.50 -21.05 -7.24
N ILE A 142 16.34 -21.67 -7.44
CA ILE A 142 15.20 -21.62 -6.52
C ILE A 142 15.28 -22.71 -5.44
N PHE A 143 16.08 -23.74 -5.66
CA PHE A 143 16.36 -24.80 -4.70
C PHE A 143 17.55 -24.40 -3.82
N SER A 144 17.47 -24.67 -2.52
CA SER A 144 18.59 -24.46 -1.61
C SER A 144 19.72 -25.42 -1.96
N LYS A 145 20.98 -24.98 -1.82
CA LYS A 145 22.17 -25.82 -2.09
C LYS A 145 22.26 -27.07 -1.18
N THR A 146 21.40 -27.20 -0.17
CA THR A 146 21.38 -28.30 0.81
C THR A 146 20.54 -29.50 0.40
N GLU A 147 19.85 -29.47 -0.74
CA GLU A 147 19.02 -30.59 -1.23
C GLU A 147 19.67 -31.35 -2.40
N ALA A 148 20.95 -31.09 -2.69
CA ALA A 148 21.67 -31.65 -3.83
C ALA A 148 22.73 -32.71 -3.47
N ASP A 149 22.78 -33.18 -2.22
CA ASP A 149 23.63 -34.29 -1.76
C ASP A 149 22.80 -35.35 -1.00
#